data_AF-A0AAJ0I3H3-F1
#
_entry.id   AF-A0AAJ0I3H3-F1
#
_cell.length_a   1.000
_cell.length_b   1.000
_cell.length_c   1.000
_cell.angle_alpha   90.00
_cell.angle_beta   90.00
_cell.angle_gamma   90.00
#
_symmetry.space_group_name_H-M   'P 1'
#
loop_
_entity.id
_entity.type
_entity.pdbx_description
1 polymer ?
#
loop_
_entity_poly.entity_id
_entity_poly.type
_entity_poly.pdbx_seq_one_letter_code
_entity_poly.pdbx_strand_id
1 'polypeptide(L)'
;MSIRKLNVQTFPRPPLVERAPRHIQIKWHGQLIADVPPGEAYWVLETHHPPTYYIPPSLVRLPLATTPRSTFCEWKGTATYYSIMSPISAAETISNRIWAYNEPAKGYEAIKGYLAFYASPWECYVDGERAQPQPGDFYGGWVTSDVEGVVKGQWGTWDPVL
;
A
#
# COMPACT_ATOMS: atom_id res chain seq x y z
N MET A 1 -2.70 1.18 26.44
CA MET A 1 -3.54 2.04 25.59
C MET A 1 -4.24 1.14 24.58
N SER A 2 -5.55 1.25 24.41
CA SER A 2 -6.27 0.51 23.37
C SER A 2 -5.83 1.06 22.00
N ILE A 3 -5.34 0.19 21.12
CA ILE A 3 -5.11 0.56 19.72
C ILE A 3 -6.49 0.91 19.13
N ARG A 4 -6.60 2.09 18.50
CA ARG A 4 -7.84 2.49 17.81
C ARG A 4 -8.07 1.51 16.66
N LYS A 5 -9.24 0.86 16.64
CA LYS A 5 -9.64 -0.03 15.55
C LYS A 5 -9.95 0.76 14.27
N LEU A 6 -9.63 0.16 13.14
CA LEU A 6 -9.84 0.66 11.78
C LEU A 6 -10.93 -0.17 11.11
N ASN A 7 -12.14 0.35 11.07
CA ASN A 7 -13.29 -0.34 10.51
C ASN A 7 -13.42 -0.03 9.02
N VAL A 8 -13.18 -1.03 8.16
CA VAL A 8 -13.12 -0.83 6.70
C VAL A 8 -14.45 -0.39 6.09
N GLN A 9 -15.59 -0.65 6.72
CA GLN A 9 -16.90 -0.18 6.24
C GLN A 9 -17.15 1.30 6.56
N THR A 10 -16.40 1.88 7.50
CA THR A 10 -16.54 3.30 7.86
C THR A 10 -15.68 4.22 7.01
N PHE A 11 -14.76 3.67 6.22
CA PHE A 11 -13.92 4.45 5.33
C PHE A 11 -14.75 5.04 4.18
N PRO A 12 -14.45 6.28 3.74
CA PRO A 12 -15.26 6.96 2.76
C PRO A 12 -14.99 6.47 1.34
N ARG A 13 -15.92 6.84 0.45
CA ARG A 13 -15.76 6.83 -1.01
C ARG A 13 -16.27 8.18 -1.52
N PRO A 14 -15.43 9.05 -2.12
CA PRO A 14 -14.05 8.82 -2.57
C PRO A 14 -13.06 8.51 -1.43
N PRO A 15 -11.95 7.79 -1.73
CA PRO A 15 -10.94 7.46 -0.73
C PRO A 15 -10.37 8.65 0.02
N LEU A 16 -10.19 8.50 1.33
CA LEU A 16 -9.51 9.48 2.18
C LEU A 16 -8.00 9.30 2.10
N VAL A 17 -7.28 10.42 1.96
CA VAL A 17 -5.82 10.48 2.02
C VAL A 17 -5.41 11.34 3.21
N GLU A 18 -4.65 10.75 4.12
CA GLU A 18 -4.15 11.44 5.32
C GLU A 18 -2.75 10.95 5.68
N ARG A 19 -2.01 11.76 6.45
CA ARG A 19 -0.74 11.33 7.02
C ARG A 19 -0.98 10.16 7.96
N ALA A 20 -0.23 9.08 7.76
CA ALA A 20 -0.32 7.90 8.61
C ALA A 20 0.54 8.12 9.88
N PRO A 21 -0.05 8.14 11.09
CA PRO A 21 0.71 8.25 12.34
C PRO A 21 1.29 6.90 12.76
N ARG A 22 1.78 6.12 11.78
CA ARG A 22 2.20 4.73 11.90
C ARG A 22 3.64 4.59 11.45
N HIS A 23 4.41 3.81 12.18
CA HIS A 23 5.73 3.39 11.73
C HIS A 23 5.57 2.27 10.70
N ILE A 24 6.17 2.43 9.52
CA ILE A 24 6.03 1.49 8.41
C ILE A 24 7.40 0.89 8.09
N GLN A 25 7.47 -0.44 8.01
CA GLN A 25 8.67 -1.14 7.54
C GLN A 25 8.34 -2.08 6.40
N ILE A 26 9.22 -2.14 5.42
CA ILE A 26 9.11 -3.06 4.29
C ILE A 26 10.42 -3.81 4.20
N LYS A 27 10.35 -5.15 4.23
CA LYS A 27 11.50 -6.02 4.05
C LYS A 27 11.30 -6.98 2.87
N TRP A 28 12.41 -7.45 2.33
CA TRP A 28 12.47 -8.49 1.32
C TRP A 28 13.57 -9.48 1.72
N HIS A 29 13.21 -10.74 1.97
CA HIS A 29 14.14 -11.76 2.50
C HIS A 29 14.89 -11.29 3.76
N GLY A 30 14.18 -10.64 4.68
CA GLY A 30 14.75 -10.04 5.89
C GLY A 30 15.54 -8.74 5.66
N GLN A 31 15.86 -8.36 4.43
CA GLN A 31 16.55 -7.10 4.14
C GLN A 31 15.58 -5.91 4.15
N LEU A 32 15.95 -4.85 4.88
CA LEU A 32 15.12 -3.67 5.04
C LEU A 32 15.13 -2.79 3.76
N ILE A 33 14.02 -2.77 3.05
CA ILE A 33 13.79 -1.98 1.82
C ILE A 33 13.39 -0.56 2.16
N ALA A 34 12.51 -0.39 3.13
CA ALA A 34 12.07 0.92 3.61
C ALA A 34 11.85 0.89 5.13
N ASP A 35 12.15 2.01 5.78
CA ASP A 35 11.91 2.26 7.19
C ASP A 35 11.39 3.68 7.33
N VAL A 36 10.10 3.82 7.62
CA VAL A 36 9.36 5.07 7.43
C VAL A 36 8.81 5.53 8.77
N PRO A 37 9.34 6.64 9.33
CA PRO A 37 8.87 7.19 10.58
C PRO A 37 7.37 7.54 10.57
N PRO A 38 6.69 7.51 11.73
CA PRO A 38 5.32 8.00 11.85
C PRO A 38 5.16 9.42 11.28
N GLY A 39 4.13 9.63 10.47
CA GLY A 39 3.83 10.92 9.83
C GLY A 39 4.53 11.14 8.48
N GLU A 40 5.49 10.31 8.08
CA GLU A 40 6.15 10.44 6.77
C GLU A 40 5.39 9.73 5.64
N ALA A 41 4.64 8.68 5.96
CA ALA A 41 3.76 8.02 5.01
C ALA A 41 2.38 8.69 4.94
N TYR A 42 1.69 8.49 3.83
CA TYR A 42 0.24 8.63 3.75
C TYR A 42 -0.40 7.24 3.81
N TRP A 43 -1.61 7.16 4.36
CA TRP A 43 -2.51 6.04 4.11
C TRP A 43 -3.65 6.47 3.21
N VAL A 44 -4.14 5.53 2.41
CA VAL A 44 -5.38 5.67 1.65
C VAL A 44 -6.40 4.73 2.27
N LEU A 45 -7.53 5.31 2.70
CA LEU A 45 -8.63 4.61 3.36
C LEU A 45 -9.84 4.64 2.41
N GLU A 46 -10.29 3.45 1.99
CA GLU A 46 -11.38 3.27 1.03
C GLU A 46 -12.33 2.17 1.55
N THR A 47 -13.63 2.35 1.37
CA THR A 47 -14.64 1.41 1.89
C THR A 47 -14.33 -0.04 1.52
N HIS A 48 -14.31 -0.95 2.49
CA HIS A 48 -13.97 -2.38 2.38
C HIS A 48 -12.50 -2.70 2.03
N HIS A 49 -11.62 -1.70 2.00
CA HIS A 49 -10.19 -1.85 1.81
C HIS A 49 -9.44 -1.54 3.11
N PRO A 50 -8.55 -2.44 3.57
CA PRO A 50 -7.57 -2.09 4.59
C PRO A 50 -6.69 -0.93 4.10
N PRO A 51 -6.03 -0.20 5.02
CA PRO A 51 -5.14 0.90 4.65
C PRO A 51 -4.11 0.47 3.60
N THR A 52 -3.97 1.28 2.56
CA THR A 52 -2.85 1.18 1.62
C THR A 52 -1.85 2.29 1.96
N TYR A 53 -0.60 1.93 2.20
CA TYR A 53 0.43 2.90 2.59
C TYR A 53 1.22 3.41 1.38
N TYR A 54 1.37 4.72 1.33
CA TYR A 54 2.14 5.46 0.34
C TYR A 54 3.33 6.08 1.05
N ILE A 55 4.54 5.67 0.69
CA ILE A 55 5.78 6.07 1.34
C ILE A 55 6.59 7.00 0.43
N PRO A 56 7.36 7.96 0.97
CA PRO A 56 8.17 8.85 0.16
C PRO A 56 9.30 8.06 -0.51
N PRO A 57 9.64 8.34 -1.78
CA PRO A 57 10.67 7.62 -2.51
C PRO A 57 12.07 7.76 -1.91
N SER A 58 12.33 8.86 -1.17
CA SER A 58 13.59 9.08 -0.45
C SER A 58 13.87 8.07 0.66
N LEU A 59 12.85 7.34 1.14
CA LEU A 59 12.99 6.33 2.20
C LEU A 59 13.05 4.89 1.65
N VAL A 60 13.00 4.72 0.33
CA VAL A 60 13.23 3.42 -0.33
C VAL A 60 14.71 3.28 -0.64
N ARG A 61 15.36 2.26 -0.06
CA ARG A 61 16.82 2.09 -0.10
C ARG A 61 17.36 1.50 -1.41
N LEU A 62 16.49 0.94 -2.24
CA LEU A 62 16.87 0.29 -3.49
C LEU A 62 16.32 1.07 -4.68
N PRO A 63 17.06 1.11 -5.80
CA PRO A 63 16.59 1.75 -7.01
C PRO A 63 15.38 1.02 -7.58
N LEU A 64 14.47 1.80 -8.17
CA LEU A 64 13.28 1.30 -8.86
C LEU A 64 13.36 1.64 -10.34
N ALA A 65 12.91 0.73 -11.20
CA ALA A 65 12.74 0.96 -12.62
C ALA A 65 11.27 0.94 -13.00
N THR A 66 10.82 1.84 -13.87
CA THR A 66 9.44 1.83 -14.37
C THR A 66 9.20 0.63 -15.27
N THR A 67 7.99 0.09 -15.23
CA THR A 67 7.54 -0.99 -16.10
C THR A 67 6.51 -0.47 -17.12
N PRO A 68 6.22 -1.20 -18.21
CA PRO A 68 5.16 -0.83 -19.16
C PRO A 68 3.74 -0.93 -18.59
N ARG A 69 3.56 -1.49 -17.39
CA ARG A 69 2.23 -1.69 -16.79
C ARG A 69 1.71 -0.37 -16.23
N SER A 70 0.44 -0.09 -16.53
CA SER A 70 -0.34 0.96 -15.89
C SER A 70 -1.75 0.47 -15.59
N THR A 71 -2.39 1.06 -14.58
CA THR A 71 -3.81 0.85 -14.28
C THR A 71 -4.49 2.19 -14.05
N PHE A 72 -5.79 2.25 -14.29
CA PHE A 72 -6.57 3.46 -14.06
C PHE A 72 -7.47 3.28 -12.84
N CYS A 73 -7.48 4.29 -11.96
CA CYS A 73 -8.43 4.42 -10.87
C CYS A 73 -9.30 5.65 -11.12
N GLU A 74 -10.63 5.48 -11.05
CA GLU A 74 -11.61 6.55 -11.25
C GLU A 74 -11.39 7.77 -10.34
N TRP A 75 -10.81 7.56 -9.16
CA TRP A 75 -10.52 8.62 -8.18
C TRP A 75 -9.13 9.21 -8.31
N LYS A 76 -8.12 8.35 -8.45
CA LYS A 76 -6.71 8.70 -8.26
C LYS A 76 -5.98 8.99 -9.58
N GLY A 77 -6.53 8.56 -10.71
CA GLY A 77 -5.90 8.66 -12.02
C GLY A 77 -5.09 7.42 -12.39
N THR A 78 -4.04 7.61 -13.18
CA THR A 78 -3.22 6.53 -13.75
C THR A 78 -2.05 6.17 -12.83
N ALA A 79 -1.97 4.89 -12.45
CA ALA A 79 -0.86 4.34 -11.70
C ALA A 79 0.28 3.90 -12.63
N THR A 80 1.51 4.26 -12.27
CA THR A 80 2.75 3.74 -12.86
C THR A 80 3.29 2.62 -11.99
N TYR A 81 3.66 1.48 -12.57
CA TYR A 81 4.22 0.34 -11.83
C TYR A 81 5.73 0.25 -11.97
N TYR A 82 6.37 -0.28 -10.94
CA TYR A 82 7.83 -0.39 -10.86
C TYR A 82 8.30 -1.83 -10.69
N SER A 83 9.55 -2.06 -11.06
CA SER A 83 10.34 -3.23 -10.71
C SER A 83 11.51 -2.84 -9.81
N ILE A 84 11.96 -3.82 -9.05
CA ILE A 84 13.06 -3.70 -8.08
C ILE A 84 13.87 -4.99 -8.13
N MET A 85 15.19 -4.83 -8.16
CA MET A 85 16.14 -5.95 -8.23
C MET A 85 16.66 -6.27 -6.83
N SER A 86 16.82 -7.55 -6.52
CA SER A 86 17.43 -7.97 -5.25
C SER A 86 18.90 -7.60 -5.27
N PRO A 87 19.41 -6.96 -4.20
CA PRO A 87 20.84 -6.69 -4.10
C PRO A 87 21.63 -7.95 -3.70
N ILE A 88 20.95 -9.03 -3.31
CA ILE A 88 21.56 -10.32 -2.93
C ILE A 88 21.58 -11.29 -4.12
N SER A 89 20.63 -11.16 -5.07
CA SER A 89 20.59 -11.98 -6.29
C SER A 89 20.08 -11.16 -7.48
N ALA A 90 20.97 -10.83 -8.42
CA ALA A 90 20.59 -10.08 -9.61
C ALA A 90 19.57 -10.82 -10.51
N ALA A 91 19.46 -12.14 -10.37
CA ALA A 91 18.44 -12.94 -11.07
C ALA A 91 17.03 -12.75 -10.48
N GLU A 92 16.93 -12.22 -9.26
CA GLU A 92 15.66 -12.01 -8.58
C GLU A 92 15.19 -10.57 -8.79
N THR A 93 14.18 -10.41 -9.64
CA THR A 93 13.50 -9.13 -9.88
C THR A 93 12.03 -9.29 -9.57
N ILE A 94 11.49 -8.40 -8.73
CA ILE A 94 10.05 -8.29 -8.53
C ILE A 94 9.54 -7.14 -9.38
N SER A 95 8.56 -7.42 -10.22
CA SER A 95 7.89 -6.44 -11.07
C SER A 95 6.44 -6.28 -10.68
N ASN A 96 5.90 -5.08 -10.86
CA ASN A 96 4.46 -4.78 -10.71
C ASN A 96 3.90 -4.99 -9.29
N ARG A 97 4.76 -4.96 -8.28
CA ARG A 97 4.37 -5.03 -6.85
C ARG A 97 4.60 -3.73 -6.09
N ILE A 98 4.96 -2.68 -6.83
CA ILE A 98 5.15 -1.31 -6.37
C ILE A 98 4.50 -0.42 -7.42
N TRP A 99 3.74 0.59 -6.99
CA TRP A 99 3.16 1.58 -7.89
C TRP A 99 3.19 2.98 -7.29
N ALA A 100 3.04 3.98 -8.14
CA ALA A 100 2.87 5.38 -7.75
C ALA A 100 1.83 6.06 -8.63
N TYR A 101 1.21 7.11 -8.10
CA TYR A 101 0.48 8.08 -8.92
C TYR A 101 1.42 9.26 -9.18
N ASN A 102 2.05 9.30 -10.36
CA ASN A 102 2.98 10.37 -10.73
C ASN A 102 2.26 11.65 -11.15
N GLU A 103 1.03 11.51 -11.66
CA GLU A 103 0.13 12.59 -12.04
C GLU A 103 -1.26 12.30 -11.46
N PRO A 104 -1.43 12.38 -10.12
CA PRO A 104 -2.70 12.07 -9.50
C PRO A 104 -3.78 13.07 -9.90
N ALA A 105 -5.03 12.61 -9.92
CA ALA A 105 -6.18 13.47 -10.12
C ALA A 105 -6.39 14.46 -8.95
N LYS A 106 -7.20 15.49 -9.19
CA LYS A 106 -7.50 16.53 -8.20
C LYS A 106 -8.02 15.94 -6.88
N GLY A 107 -7.46 16.38 -5.76
CA GLY A 107 -7.78 15.87 -4.42
C GLY A 107 -6.84 14.77 -3.91
N TYR A 108 -5.95 14.26 -4.77
CA TYR A 108 -4.97 13.21 -4.44
C TYR A 108 -3.52 13.66 -4.63
N GLU A 109 -3.27 14.97 -4.75
CA GLU A 109 -1.95 15.56 -4.97
C GLU A 109 -0.96 15.24 -3.84
N ALA A 110 -1.47 15.00 -2.63
CA ALA A 110 -0.66 14.68 -1.46
C ALA A 110 0.22 13.42 -1.63
N ILE A 111 -0.24 12.45 -2.43
CA ILE A 111 0.49 11.20 -2.72
C ILE A 111 1.23 11.23 -4.07
N LYS A 112 1.37 12.40 -4.69
CA LYS A 112 2.10 12.54 -5.97
C LYS A 112 3.52 11.97 -5.84
N GLY A 113 3.82 10.94 -6.63
CA GLY A 113 5.13 10.28 -6.66
C GLY A 113 5.47 9.45 -5.41
N TYR A 114 4.56 9.35 -4.44
CA TYR A 114 4.73 8.41 -3.32
C TYR A 114 4.51 6.98 -3.81
N LEU A 115 5.27 6.06 -3.24
CA LEU A 115 5.29 4.65 -3.63
C LEU A 115 4.39 3.85 -2.70
N ALA A 116 3.49 3.06 -3.27
CA ALA A 116 2.74 2.06 -2.54
C ALA A 116 3.24 0.66 -2.89
N PHE A 117 3.18 -0.24 -1.91
CA PHE A 117 3.62 -1.63 -2.02
C PHE A 117 2.42 -2.53 -1.75
N TYR A 118 2.30 -3.61 -2.51
CA TYR A 118 1.41 -4.71 -2.12
C TYR A 118 1.93 -5.30 -0.79
N ALA A 119 1.10 -5.93 0.03
CA ALA A 119 1.61 -6.62 1.22
C ALA A 119 2.20 -8.02 0.91
N SER A 120 2.34 -8.36 -0.38
CA SER A 120 3.01 -9.55 -0.90
C SER A 120 3.73 -9.19 -2.22
N PRO A 121 4.94 -9.72 -2.50
CA PRO A 121 5.67 -10.74 -1.76
C PRO A 121 6.54 -10.18 -0.61
N TRP A 122 6.37 -8.91 -0.26
CA TRP A 122 7.14 -8.23 0.77
C TRP A 122 6.76 -8.68 2.19
N GLU A 123 7.68 -8.49 3.14
CA GLU A 123 7.34 -8.52 4.56
C GLU A 123 7.05 -7.09 5.00
N CYS A 124 5.77 -6.72 5.01
CA CYS A 124 5.30 -5.40 5.39
C CYS A 124 4.90 -5.36 6.86
N TYR A 125 5.30 -4.31 7.58
CA TYR A 125 5.01 -4.13 9.00
C TYR A 125 4.43 -2.74 9.28
N VAL A 126 3.46 -2.69 10.20
CA VAL A 126 2.84 -1.46 10.72
C VAL A 126 2.97 -1.49 12.24
N ASP A 127 3.64 -0.50 12.82
CA ASP A 127 3.93 -0.44 14.26
C ASP A 127 4.53 -1.76 14.82
N GLY A 128 5.37 -2.42 14.02
CA GLY A 128 6.00 -3.70 14.35
C GLY A 128 5.13 -4.94 14.13
N GLU A 129 3.85 -4.81 13.81
CA GLU A 129 2.98 -5.93 13.43
C GLU A 129 3.14 -6.25 11.94
N ARG A 130 3.37 -7.52 11.60
CA ARG A 130 3.43 -7.96 10.21
C ARG A 130 2.03 -7.98 9.58
N ALA A 131 1.86 -7.17 8.53
CA ALA A 131 0.61 -7.10 7.79
C ALA A 131 0.43 -8.32 6.88
N GLN A 132 -0.81 -8.77 6.73
CA GLN A 132 -1.22 -9.74 5.71
C GLN A 132 -1.71 -9.01 4.47
N PRO A 133 -1.53 -9.57 3.26
CA PRO A 133 -2.11 -8.99 2.05
C PRO A 133 -3.64 -8.99 2.12
N GLN A 134 -4.26 -7.90 1.66
CA GLN A 134 -5.69 -7.90 1.35
C GLN A 134 -5.99 -9.07 0.38
N PRO A 135 -6.99 -9.91 0.66
CA PRO A 135 -7.23 -11.07 -0.18
C PRO A 135 -7.59 -10.75 -1.63
N GLY A 136 -7.15 -11.64 -2.51
CA GLY A 136 -7.01 -11.36 -3.94
C GLY A 136 -5.60 -10.88 -4.29
N ASP A 137 -5.35 -10.65 -5.59
CA ASP A 137 -4.03 -10.23 -6.09
C ASP A 137 -4.01 -8.82 -6.68
N PHE A 138 -5.17 -8.14 -6.62
CA PHE A 138 -5.37 -6.84 -7.27
C PHE A 138 -5.22 -5.66 -6.31
N TYR A 139 -5.55 -5.85 -5.03
CA TYR A 139 -5.63 -4.77 -4.05
C TYR A 139 -4.35 -4.60 -3.22
N GLY A 140 -4.06 -3.35 -2.90
CA GLY A 140 -2.86 -2.93 -2.16
C GLY A 140 -3.00 -2.87 -0.64
N GLY A 141 -4.17 -3.20 -0.08
CA GLY A 141 -4.47 -3.04 1.35
C GLY A 141 -3.65 -3.97 2.24
N TRP A 142 -3.25 -3.45 3.40
CA TRP A 142 -2.49 -4.17 4.42
C TRP A 142 -3.39 -4.49 5.61
N VAL A 143 -3.60 -5.77 5.90
CA VAL A 143 -4.44 -6.24 7.01
C VAL A 143 -3.57 -6.43 8.26
N THR A 144 -3.89 -5.70 9.32
CA THR A 144 -3.32 -5.83 10.68
C THR A 144 -4.42 -6.13 11.69
N SER A 145 -4.05 -6.49 12.92
CA SER A 145 -4.95 -6.89 13.98
C SER A 145 -5.91 -5.77 14.44
N ASP A 146 -5.59 -4.51 14.15
CA ASP A 146 -6.44 -3.36 14.37
C ASP A 146 -7.42 -3.08 13.23
N VAL A 147 -7.28 -3.74 12.07
CA VAL A 147 -8.26 -3.71 10.98
C VAL A 147 -9.42 -4.65 11.33
N GLU A 148 -10.63 -4.12 11.29
CA GLU A 148 -11.86 -4.88 11.53
C GLU A 148 -12.85 -4.68 10.39
N GLY A 149 -13.86 -5.55 10.36
CA GLY A 149 -14.91 -5.52 9.36
C GLY A 149 -14.68 -6.48 8.19
N VAL A 150 -15.48 -6.33 7.13
CA VAL A 150 -15.47 -7.25 5.98
C VAL A 150 -14.51 -6.71 4.93
N VAL A 151 -13.35 -7.35 4.83
CA VAL A 151 -12.33 -7.00 3.83
C VAL A 151 -12.72 -7.58 2.46
N LYS A 152 -12.76 -6.73 1.43
CA LYS A 152 -13.03 -7.15 0.06
C LYS A 152 -12.02 -8.21 -0.40
N GLY A 153 -12.53 -9.29 -0.98
CA GLY A 153 -11.73 -10.42 -1.48
C GLY A 153 -11.66 -11.64 -0.56
N GLN A 154 -11.98 -11.52 0.74
CA GLN A 154 -11.90 -12.64 1.69
C GLN A 154 -12.90 -13.77 1.40
N TRP A 155 -14.05 -13.45 0.80
CA TRP A 155 -15.18 -14.37 0.66
C TRP A 155 -15.66 -14.55 -0.78
N GLY A 156 -14.73 -14.58 -1.74
CA GLY A 156 -15.04 -14.90 -3.14
C GLY A 156 -16.15 -14.03 -3.75
N THR A 157 -15.77 -12.89 -4.34
CA THR A 157 -16.64 -12.08 -5.22
C THR A 157 -18.03 -11.75 -4.67
N TRP A 158 -18.08 -10.99 -3.58
CA TRP A 158 -19.18 -10.07 -3.35
C TRP A 158 -18.58 -8.72 -3.03
N ASP A 159 -18.74 -7.75 -3.93
CA ASP A 159 -18.82 -6.36 -3.48
C ASP A 159 -20.02 -6.35 -2.52
N PRO A 160 -19.83 -6.12 -1.21
CA PRO A 160 -20.97 -5.87 -0.33
C PRO A 160 -21.70 -4.68 -0.94
N VAL A 161 -22.90 -4.96 -1.46
CA VAL A 161 -23.76 -3.97 -2.07
C VAL A 161 -23.95 -2.85 -1.05
N LEU A 162 -23.76 -1.62 -1.54
CA LEU A 162 -23.95 -0.35 -0.84
C LEU A 162 -25.23 -0.32 0.00
#